data_AF-A0A920JK01-F1
#
_entry.id   AF-A0A920JK01-F1
#
_cell.length_a   1.000
_cell.length_b   1.000
_cell.length_c   1.000
_cell.angle_alpha   90.00
_cell.angle_beta   90.00
_cell.angle_gamma   90.00
#
_symmetry.space_group_name_H-M   'P 1'
#
loop_
_entity.id
_entity.type
_entity.pdbx_description
1 polymer ?
#
loop_
_entity_poly.entity_id
_entity_poly.type
_entity_poly.pdbx_seq_one_letter_code
_entity_poly.pdbx_strand_id
1 'polypeptide(L)' 'MSGQFITIEGIECVGKSTNAKFIERHSIKKGYKTLVTREPGGSGVGEKSGIYFYLRRKTRSHQ' A
#
# COMPACT_ATOMS: atom_id res chain seq x y z
N MET A 1 8.44 2.07 -18.44
CA MET A 1 7.23 2.49 -17.69
C MET A 1 7.56 2.63 -16.22
N SER A 2 7.22 3.76 -15.61
CA SER A 2 7.44 4.06 -14.18
C SER A 2 6.37 3.42 -13.29
N GLY A 3 6.78 2.98 -12.10
CA GLY A 3 5.87 2.61 -11.01
C GLY A 3 5.63 3.80 -10.07
N GLN A 4 4.65 3.68 -9.19
CA GLN A 4 4.37 4.65 -8.12
C GLN A 4 4.63 4.00 -6.77
N PHE A 5 5.30 4.72 -5.87
CA PHE A 5 5.48 4.34 -4.48
C PHE A 5 4.61 5.23 -3.59
N ILE A 6 3.79 4.63 -2.74
CA ILE A 6 2.82 5.33 -1.88
C ILE A 6 3.03 4.85 -0.44
N THR A 7 3.03 5.77 0.51
CA THR A 7 3.11 5.46 1.95
C THR A 7 1.85 5.91 2.66
N ILE A 8 1.36 5.11 3.61
CA ILE A 8 0.27 5.44 4.52
C ILE A 8 0.87 5.57 5.92
N GLU A 9 0.94 6.81 6.39
CA GLU A 9 1.44 7.19 7.70
C GLU A 9 0.31 7.45 8.70
N GLY A 10 0.59 7.25 9.99
CA GLY A 10 -0.34 7.56 11.07
C GLY A 10 0.01 6.82 12.37
N ILE A 11 -0.64 7.20 13.48
CA ILE A 11 -0.44 6.53 14.78
C ILE A 11 -1.10 5.14 14.80
N GLU A 12 -0.77 4.32 15.79
CA GLU A 12 -1.38 2.99 15.98
C GLU A 12 -2.92 3.05 16.02
N CYS A 13 -3.56 1.97 15.58
CA CYS A 13 -5.03 1.80 15.59
C CYS A 13 -5.88 2.81 14.78
N VAL A 14 -5.32 3.74 14.00
CA VAL A 14 -6.10 4.70 13.16
C VAL A 14 -6.72 4.10 11.88
N GLY A 15 -6.65 2.77 11.72
CA GLY A 15 -7.24 2.11 10.55
C GLY A 15 -6.36 2.10 9.29
N LYS A 16 -5.05 2.33 9.39
CA LYS A 16 -4.11 2.25 8.24
C LYS A 16 -4.23 0.91 7.50
N SER A 17 -4.31 -0.20 8.22
CA SER A 17 -4.48 -1.54 7.65
C SER A 17 -5.79 -1.69 6.86
N THR A 18 -6.85 -1.02 7.31
CA THR A 18 -8.15 -1.00 6.62
C THR A 18 -8.06 -0.18 5.33
N ASN A 19 -7.48 1.03 5.42
CA ASN A 19 -7.28 1.90 4.26
C ASN A 19 -6.32 1.29 3.23
N ALA A 20 -5.28 0.60 3.69
CA ALA A 20 -4.36 -0.16 2.84
C ALA A 20 -5.11 -1.21 2.00
N LYS A 21 -5.94 -2.05 2.64
CA LYS A 21 -6.77 -3.04 1.91
C LYS A 21 -7.75 -2.38 0.93
N PHE A 22 -8.27 -1.20 1.24
CA PHE A 22 -9.12 -0.45 0.33
C PHE A 22 -8.34 0.02 -0.91
N ILE A 23 -7.19 0.66 -0.71
CA ILE A 23 -6.31 1.18 -1.77
C ILE A 23 -5.80 0.05 -2.67
N GLU A 24 -5.43 -1.09 -2.07
CA GLU A 24 -5.01 -2.29 -2.80
C GLU A 24 -6.10 -2.75 -3.77
N ARG A 25 -7.31 -2.99 -3.26
CA ARG A 25 -8.46 -3.47 -4.06
C ARG A 25 -8.84 -2.49 -5.15
N HIS A 26 -8.83 -1.19 -4.85
CA HIS A 26 -9.11 -0.14 -5.83
C HIS A 26 -8.07 -0.13 -6.96
N SER A 27 -6.79 -0.25 -6.60
CA SER A 27 -5.69 -0.29 -7.56
C SER A 27 -5.74 -1.53 -8.45
N ILE A 28 -6.03 -2.70 -7.88
CA ILE A 28 -6.22 -3.94 -8.64
C ILE A 28 -7.39 -3.81 -9.61
N LYS A 29 -8.53 -3.27 -9.16
CA LYS A 29 -9.72 -3.02 -10.00
C LYS A 29 -9.42 -2.09 -11.18
N LYS A 30 -8.50 -1.14 -11.00
CA LYS A 30 -8.03 -0.25 -12.06
C LYS A 30 -6.95 -0.86 -12.97
N GLY A 31 -6.58 -2.12 -12.78
CA GLY A 31 -5.60 -2.82 -13.62
C GLY A 31 -4.14 -2.55 -13.23
N TYR A 32 -3.87 -2.10 -12.00
CA TYR A 32 -2.51 -2.02 -11.48
C TYR A 32 -2.09 -3.37 -10.86
N LYS A 33 -0.82 -3.71 -11.02
CA LYS A 33 -0.10 -4.68 -10.19
C LYS A 33 0.34 -3.93 -8.92
N THR A 34 -0.15 -4.38 -7.77
CA THR A 34 0.10 -3.77 -6.46
C THR A 34 0.98 -4.71 -5.63
N LEU A 35 1.95 -4.14 -4.91
CA LEU A 35 2.69 -4.80 -3.84
C LEU A 35 2.51 -3.99 -2.56
N VAL A 36 2.12 -4.63 -1.46
CA VAL A 36 1.93 -4.00 -0.15
C VAL A 36 2.97 -4.55 0.81
N THR A 37 3.67 -3.66 1.51
CA THR A 37 4.57 -4.03 2.62
C THR A 37 4.29 -3.16 3.84
N ARG A 38 4.66 -3.66 5.01
CA ARG A 38 4.50 -2.97 6.29
C ARG A 38 5.86 -2.88 6.94
N GLU A 39 6.17 -1.74 7.55
CA GLU A 39 7.26 -1.72 8.50
C GLU A 39 6.83 -2.46 9.78
N PRO A 40 7.71 -3.27 10.39
CA PRO A 40 7.45 -3.83 11.69
C PRO A 40 7.31 -2.69 12.70
N GLY A 41 6.17 -2.63 13.39
CA GLY A 41 5.98 -1.71 14.52
C GLY A 41 6.87 -2.15 15.67
N GLY A 42 7.70 -1.25 16.19
CA GLY A 42 8.39 -1.46 17.45
C GLY A 42 7.41 -1.38 18.61
N SER A 43 7.82 -2.02 19.69
CA SER A 43 6.98 -2.33 20.83
C SER A 43 6.84 -1.10 21.74
N GLY A 44 5.96 -0.16 21.38
CA GLY A 44 5.73 1.05 22.17
C GLY A 44 4.37 1.70 21.90
N VAL A 45 3.68 2.11 22.97
CA VAL A 45 2.49 2.95 22.88
C VAL A 45 2.92 4.31 22.29
N GLY A 46 2.59 4.57 21.02
CA GLY A 46 2.91 5.82 20.33
C GLY A 46 3.84 5.69 19.12
N GLU A 47 4.26 4.49 18.75
CA GLU A 47 5.10 4.32 17.56
C GLU A 47 4.37 4.55 16.23
N LYS A 48 5.08 5.16 15.27
CA LYS A 48 4.61 5.33 13.90
C LYS A 48 4.79 4.02 13.14
N SER A 49 3.69 3.34 12.86
CA SER A 49 3.69 2.22 11.92
C SER A 49 3.36 2.71 10.50
N GLY A 50 4.28 2.51 9.55
CA GLY A 50 4.09 2.82 8.12
C GLY A 50 3.60 1.62 7.30
N ILE A 51 2.74 1.87 6.31
CA ILE A 51 2.39 0.89 5.25
C ILE A 51 2.81 1.45 3.91
N TYR A 52 3.49 0.64 3.09
CA TYR A 52 3.98 1.03 1.78
C TYR A 52 3.29 0.24 0.67
N PHE A 53 3.11 0.92 -0.45
CA PHE A 53 2.51 0.41 -1.67
C PHE A 53 3.46 0.66 -2.83
N TYR A 54 3.64 -0.34 -3.67
CA TYR A 54 4.23 -0.19 -4.99
C TYR A 54 3.20 -0.55 -6.05
N LEU A 55 2.84 0.41 -6.89
CA LEU A 55 1.87 0.28 -7.97
C LEU A 55 2.56 0.32 -9.32
N ARG A 56 2.28 -0.66 -10.17
CA ARG A 56 2.75 -0.71 -11.55
C ARG A 56 1.59 -1.01 -12.49
N ARG A 57 1.38 -0.22 -13.55
CA ARG A 57 0.34 -0.54 -14.54
C ARG A 57 0.61 -1.92 -15.15
N LYS A 58 -0.42 -2.75 -15.28
CA LYS A 58 -0.34 -3.94 -16.14
C LYS A 58 -0.13 -3.43 -17.57
N THR A 59 1.04 -3.69 -18.13
CA THR A 59 1.26 -3.56 -19.57
C THR A 59 0.27 -4.49 -20.26
N ARG A 60 -0.58 -3.94 -21.12
CA ARG A 60 -1.41 -4.76 -22.02
C ARG A 60 -0.45 -5.61 -22.83
N SER A 61 -0.38 -6.91 -22.53
CA SER A 61 0.15 -7.88 -23.48
C SER A 61 -0.78 -7.83 -24.68
N HIS A 62 -0.36 -7.17 -25.76
CA HIS A 62 -0.93 -7.44 -27.07
C HIS A 62 -0.66 -8.92 -27.35
N GLN A 63 -1.75 -9.68 -27.44
CA GLN A 63 -1.77 -10.95 -28.12
C GLN A 63 -2.25 -10.67 -29.54
#